data_AF-W1WCJ4-F1
#
_entry.id   AF-W1WCJ4-F1
#
_cell.length_a   1.000
_cell.length_b   1.000
_cell.length_c   1.000
_cell.angle_alpha   90.00
_cell.angle_beta   90.00
_cell.angle_gamma   90.00
#
_symmetry.space_group_name_H-M   'P 1'
#
loop_
_entity.id
_entity.type
_entity.pdbx_description
1 polymer ?
#
loop_
_entity_poly.entity_id
_entity_poly.type
_entity_poly.pdbx_seq_one_letter_code
_entity_poly.pdbx_strand_id
1 'polypeptide(L)'
;DEANTIIRGLRQVSKEIEDGQFIFDTVDEDIHMAIERRMTEIIGPVGGKLHTGRSRNDQTTVDSKMHMRAIIREIQEDITNLQKIIINKAENNINVIMPGYTHLQTGQPILLSHWIMAYYWMLRRDWNRFEDLYQRMGECPLGAAALAGTTFPIDRNFT
;
A
#
# COMPACT_ATOMS: atom_id res chain seq x y z
N ASP A 1 -2.53 32.23 3.76
CA ASP A 1 -2.17 32.35 2.34
C ASP A 1 -1.13 31.33 1.87
N GLU A 2 0.04 31.22 2.52
CA GLU A 2 1.11 30.29 2.08
C GLU A 2 0.67 28.81 2.01
N ALA A 3 -0.05 28.31 3.02
CA ALA A 3 -0.56 26.93 3.03
C ALA A 3 -1.47 26.62 1.83
N ASN A 4 -2.36 27.56 1.47
CA ASN A 4 -3.23 27.41 0.30
C ASN A 4 -2.42 27.41 -0.99
N THR A 5 -1.35 28.20 -1.07
CA THR A 5 -0.42 28.18 -2.20
C THR A 5 0.29 26.85 -2.34
N ILE A 6 0.76 26.27 -1.23
CA ILE A 6 1.38 24.93 -1.19
C ILE A 6 0.38 23.86 -1.66
N ILE A 7 -0.85 23.87 -1.14
CA ILE A 7 -1.89 22.89 -1.54
C ILE A 7 -2.19 22.99 -3.04
N ARG A 8 -2.30 24.20 -3.59
CA ARG A 8 -2.51 24.40 -5.03
C ARG A 8 -1.32 23.88 -5.85
N GLY A 9 -0.10 24.17 -5.42
CA GLY A 9 1.11 23.66 -6.06
C GLY A 9 1.14 22.13 -6.09
N LEU A 10 0.90 21.47 -4.94
CA LEU A 10 0.89 20.00 -4.85
C LEU A 10 -0.18 19.38 -5.74
N ARG A 11 -1.37 19.98 -5.84
CA ARG A 11 -2.42 19.53 -6.76
C ARG A 11 -2.01 19.66 -8.22
N GLN A 12 -1.30 20.73 -8.57
CA GLN A 12 -0.75 20.88 -9.93
C GLN A 12 0.31 19.80 -10.21
N VAL A 13 1.24 19.54 -9.28
CA VAL A 13 2.24 18.48 -9.42
C VAL A 13 1.57 17.11 -9.60
N SER A 14 0.55 16.79 -8.78
CA SER A 14 -0.23 15.55 -8.92
C SER A 14 -0.82 15.42 -10.33
N LYS A 15 -1.46 16.50 -10.81
CA LYS A 15 -2.06 16.53 -12.15
C LYS A 15 -1.01 16.35 -13.26
N GLU A 16 0.15 16.99 -13.14
CA GLU A 16 1.23 16.84 -14.11
C GLU A 16 1.75 15.39 -14.15
N ILE A 17 1.82 14.70 -13.01
CA ILE A 17 2.20 13.29 -12.95
C ILE A 17 1.13 12.41 -13.60
N GLU A 18 -0.15 12.62 -13.24
CA GLU A 18 -1.29 11.86 -13.78
C GLU A 18 -1.45 12.03 -15.30
N ASP A 19 -1.23 13.24 -15.81
CA ASP A 19 -1.31 13.57 -17.25
C ASP A 19 -0.02 13.22 -18.02
N GLY A 20 0.98 12.63 -17.35
CA GLY A 20 2.27 12.24 -17.96
C GLY A 20 3.14 13.42 -18.41
N GLN A 21 2.90 14.62 -17.87
CA GLN A 21 3.62 15.85 -18.19
C GLN A 21 4.76 16.14 -17.20
N PHE A 22 4.78 15.48 -16.04
CA PHE A 22 5.85 15.64 -15.06
C PHE A 22 7.17 15.07 -15.61
N ILE A 23 8.20 15.91 -15.62
CA ILE A 23 9.54 15.52 -16.07
C ILE A 23 10.33 14.99 -14.87
N PHE A 24 10.51 13.67 -14.84
CA PHE A 24 11.44 13.00 -13.93
C PHE A 24 12.86 13.15 -14.46
N ASP A 25 13.76 13.69 -13.63
CA ASP A 25 15.16 13.87 -13.97
C ASP A 25 16.02 13.06 -13.00
N THR A 26 17.06 12.41 -13.51
CA THR A 26 18.06 11.68 -12.71
C THR A 26 18.91 12.59 -11.83
N VAL A 27 18.89 13.91 -12.07
CA VAL A 27 19.50 14.90 -11.16
C VAL A 27 18.75 14.96 -9.82
N ASP A 28 17.46 14.62 -9.79
CA ASP A 28 16.73 14.43 -8.55
C ASP A 28 17.09 13.05 -7.98
N GLU A 29 17.71 13.01 -6.79
CA GLU A 29 18.14 11.75 -6.15
C GLU A 29 16.95 10.84 -5.84
N ASP A 30 15.80 11.43 -5.50
CA ASP A 30 14.58 10.71 -5.15
C ASP A 30 13.31 11.47 -5.58
N ILE A 31 12.16 10.79 -5.45
CA ILE A 31 10.85 11.36 -5.79
C ILE A 31 10.50 12.60 -4.96
N HIS A 32 10.98 12.68 -3.73
CA HIS A 32 10.66 13.76 -2.84
C HIS A 32 11.41 15.04 -3.26
N MET A 33 12.66 14.92 -3.70
CA MET A 33 13.43 15.99 -4.32
C MET A 33 12.77 16.44 -5.62
N ALA A 34 12.33 15.51 -6.46
CA ALA A 34 11.64 15.85 -7.71
C ALA A 34 10.37 16.69 -7.45
N ILE A 35 9.58 16.30 -6.45
CA ILE A 35 8.39 17.07 -6.03
C ILE A 35 8.79 18.42 -5.44
N GLU A 36 9.79 18.48 -4.56
CA GLU A 36 10.25 19.74 -3.93
C GLU A 36 10.83 20.74 -4.95
N ARG A 37 11.60 20.24 -5.91
CA ARG A 37 12.11 21.02 -7.05
C ARG A 37 10.93 21.57 -7.85
N ARG A 38 10.01 20.70 -8.27
CA ARG A 38 8.86 21.13 -9.07
C ARG A 38 7.99 22.14 -8.32
N MET A 39 7.75 21.92 -7.03
CA MET A 39 7.05 22.86 -6.15
C MET A 39 7.73 24.24 -6.13
N THR A 40 9.07 24.27 -6.05
CA THR A 40 9.83 25.53 -6.07
C THR A 40 9.73 26.23 -7.43
N GLU A 41 9.72 25.49 -8.54
CA GLU A 41 9.53 26.05 -9.89
C GLU A 41 8.15 26.72 -10.06
N ILE A 42 7.08 26.12 -9.53
CA ILE A 42 5.71 26.60 -9.77
C ILE A 42 5.21 27.65 -8.77
N ILE A 43 5.65 27.59 -7.51
CA ILE A 43 5.20 28.53 -6.45
C ILE A 43 6.36 29.29 -5.77
N GLY A 44 7.58 29.19 -6.32
CA GLY A 44 8.73 29.95 -5.85
C GLY A 44 9.19 29.55 -4.44
N PRO A 45 9.78 30.49 -3.67
CA PRO A 45 10.37 30.22 -2.36
C PRO A 45 9.42 29.62 -1.32
N VAL A 46 8.10 29.77 -1.50
CA VAL A 46 7.08 29.17 -0.63
C VAL A 46 7.15 27.63 -0.70
N GLY A 47 7.54 27.05 -1.84
CA GLY A 47 7.70 25.61 -2.02
C GLY A 47 8.72 25.00 -1.03
N GLY A 48 9.84 25.69 -0.80
CA GLY A 48 10.87 25.24 0.15
C GLY A 48 10.40 25.13 1.60
N LYS A 49 9.31 25.81 1.97
CA LYS A 49 8.74 25.72 3.33
C LYS A 49 8.01 24.39 3.59
N LEU A 50 7.67 23.61 2.56
CA LEU A 50 6.97 22.31 2.67
C LEU A 50 7.73 21.29 3.54
N HIS A 51 9.07 21.36 3.54
CA HIS A 51 9.93 20.44 4.28
C HIS A 51 10.19 20.88 5.74
N THR A 52 9.66 22.03 6.16
CA THR A 52 9.93 22.60 7.49
C THR A 52 9.46 21.65 8.59
N GLY A 53 10.33 21.34 9.55
CA GLY A 53 10.03 20.45 10.66
C GLY A 53 9.97 18.95 10.31
N ARG A 54 10.30 18.58 9.08
CA ARG A 54 10.34 17.19 8.58
C ARG A 54 11.76 16.76 8.25
N SER A 55 11.94 15.47 8.04
CA SER A 55 13.14 14.88 7.46
C SER A 55 12.77 13.96 6.31
N ARG A 56 13.74 13.62 5.47
CA ARG A 56 13.55 12.54 4.52
C ARG A 56 13.28 11.20 5.22
N ASN A 57 13.83 10.98 6.42
CA ASN A 57 13.69 9.71 7.15
C ASN A 57 12.23 9.38 7.53
N ASP A 58 11.54 10.32 8.16
CA ASP A 58 10.14 10.12 8.53
C ASP A 58 9.19 10.24 7.33
N GLN A 59 9.53 11.09 6.35
CA GLN A 59 8.80 11.20 5.08
C GLN A 59 8.80 9.89 4.28
N THR A 60 9.97 9.32 3.97
CA THR A 60 10.05 8.07 3.21
C THR A 60 9.31 6.93 3.92
N THR A 61 9.36 6.91 5.26
CA THR A 61 8.69 5.87 6.05
C THR A 61 7.17 6.00 5.99
N VAL A 62 6.61 7.22 6.07
CA VAL A 62 5.15 7.40 5.96
C VAL A 62 4.67 7.07 4.55
N ASP A 63 5.41 7.49 3.52
CA ASP A 63 5.06 7.22 2.12
C ASP A 63 5.06 5.70 1.84
N SER A 64 6.08 4.99 2.31
CA SER A 64 6.16 3.52 2.20
C SER A 64 4.99 2.82 2.91
N LYS A 65 4.64 3.27 4.13
CA LYS A 65 3.52 2.71 4.89
C LYS A 65 2.17 2.96 4.21
N MET A 66 1.93 4.19 3.74
CA MET A 66 0.71 4.55 3.03
C MET A 66 0.56 3.76 1.74
N HIS A 67 1.64 3.65 0.95
CA HIS A 67 1.65 2.84 -0.25
C HIS A 67 1.38 1.36 0.05
N MET A 68 2.07 0.79 1.05
CA MET A 68 1.85 -0.60 1.45
C MET A 68 0.40 -0.85 1.88
N ARG A 69 -0.25 0.08 2.58
CA ARG A 69 -1.68 -0.04 2.94
C ARG A 69 -2.61 -0.11 1.73
N ALA A 70 -2.32 0.67 0.68
CA ALA A 70 -3.08 0.60 -0.57
C ALA A 70 -2.91 -0.78 -1.24
N ILE A 71 -1.66 -1.21 -1.41
CA ILE A 71 -1.33 -2.51 -2.02
C ILE A 71 -1.93 -3.68 -1.24
N ILE A 72 -1.92 -3.64 0.09
CA ILE A 72 -2.56 -4.67 0.92
C ILE A 72 -4.06 -4.82 0.60
N ARG A 73 -4.77 -3.70 0.37
CA ARG A 73 -6.20 -3.74 0.04
C ARG A 73 -6.44 -4.36 -1.33
N GLU A 74 -5.61 -4.03 -2.32
CA GLU A 74 -5.65 -4.65 -3.66
C GLU A 74 -5.43 -6.17 -3.57
N ILE A 75 -4.39 -6.61 -2.85
CA ILE A 75 -4.11 -8.04 -2.65
C ILE A 75 -5.27 -8.76 -1.95
N GLN A 76 -5.86 -8.14 -0.93
CA GLN A 76 -7.02 -8.71 -0.23
C GLN A 76 -8.23 -8.85 -1.14
N GLU A 77 -8.45 -7.91 -2.05
CA GLU A 77 -9.50 -8.00 -3.06
C GLU A 77 -9.24 -9.14 -4.04
N ASP A 78 -8.01 -9.27 -4.53
CA ASP A 78 -7.60 -10.36 -5.42
C ASP A 78 -7.75 -11.74 -4.77
N ILE A 79 -7.33 -11.88 -3.51
CA ILE A 79 -7.55 -13.11 -2.73
C ILE A 79 -9.05 -13.42 -2.63
N THR A 80 -9.87 -12.41 -2.36
CA THR A 80 -11.33 -12.57 -2.25
C THR A 80 -11.94 -13.01 -3.59
N ASN A 81 -11.47 -12.44 -4.70
CA ASN A 81 -11.93 -12.81 -6.03
C ASN A 81 -11.53 -14.24 -6.41
N LEU A 82 -10.30 -14.65 -6.10
CA LEU A 82 -9.85 -16.03 -6.28
C LEU A 82 -10.67 -17.01 -5.43
N GLN A 83 -10.96 -16.65 -4.18
CA GLN A 83 -11.82 -17.45 -3.30
C GLN A 83 -13.22 -17.66 -3.87
N LYS A 84 -13.85 -16.66 -4.50
CA LYS A 84 -15.13 -16.82 -5.20
C LYS A 84 -15.05 -17.84 -6.34
N ILE A 85 -13.96 -17.81 -7.12
CA ILE A 85 -13.72 -18.79 -8.19
C ILE A 85 -13.57 -20.20 -7.61
N ILE A 86 -12.82 -20.35 -6.51
CA ILE A 86 -12.64 -21.63 -5.82
C ILE A 86 -13.98 -22.19 -5.34
N ILE A 87 -14.84 -21.36 -4.74
CA ILE A 87 -16.18 -21.77 -4.31
C ILE A 87 -17.00 -22.28 -5.50
N ASN A 88 -17.06 -21.50 -6.58
CA ASN A 88 -17.80 -21.89 -7.79
C ASN A 88 -17.29 -23.22 -8.39
N LYS A 89 -15.97 -23.43 -8.39
CA LYS A 89 -15.38 -24.70 -8.85
C LYS A 89 -15.73 -25.85 -7.91
N ALA A 90 -15.74 -25.64 -6.61
CA ALA A 90 -16.14 -26.66 -5.64
C ALA A 90 -17.62 -27.06 -5.80
N GLU A 91 -18.52 -26.09 -5.93
CA GLU A 91 -19.96 -26.31 -6.13
C GLU A 91 -20.24 -27.14 -7.38
N ASN A 92 -19.61 -26.78 -8.50
CA ASN A 92 -19.75 -27.49 -9.77
C ASN A 92 -19.21 -28.95 -9.75
N ASN A 93 -18.48 -29.33 -8.70
CA ASN A 93 -17.85 -30.65 -8.56
C ASN A 93 -18.24 -31.36 -7.26
N ILE A 94 -19.39 -31.02 -6.65
CA ILE A 94 -19.76 -31.51 -5.31
C ILE A 94 -19.90 -33.03 -5.21
N ASN A 95 -20.28 -33.71 -6.30
CA ASN A 95 -20.49 -35.16 -6.37
C ASN A 95 -19.31 -35.92 -6.97
N VAL A 96 -18.22 -35.24 -7.34
CA VAL A 96 -17.05 -35.88 -7.95
C VAL A 96 -16.17 -36.46 -6.86
N ILE A 97 -15.95 -37.77 -6.90
CA ILE A 97 -15.04 -38.50 -6.01
C ILE A 97 -13.68 -38.61 -6.67
N MET A 98 -12.61 -38.41 -5.89
CA MET A 98 -11.22 -38.63 -6.30
C MET A 98 -10.44 -39.37 -5.21
N PRO A 99 -9.29 -40.00 -5.55
CA PRO A 99 -8.38 -40.51 -4.53
C PRO A 99 -7.77 -39.36 -3.71
N GLY A 100 -7.82 -39.45 -2.39
CA GLY A 100 -7.01 -38.62 -1.49
C GLY A 100 -5.63 -39.24 -1.30
N TYR A 101 -4.61 -38.40 -1.07
CA TYR A 101 -3.22 -38.84 -1.02
C TYR A 101 -2.55 -38.53 0.31
N THR A 102 -1.75 -39.48 0.79
CA THR A 102 -0.79 -39.31 1.90
C THR A 102 0.52 -39.94 1.48
N HIS A 103 1.66 -39.28 1.70
CA HIS A 103 2.96 -39.72 1.15
C HIS A 103 2.92 -39.99 -0.37
N LEU A 104 2.07 -39.25 -1.10
CA LEU A 104 1.79 -39.43 -2.53
C LEU A 104 1.24 -40.83 -2.90
N GLN A 105 0.75 -41.59 -1.93
CA GLN A 105 0.04 -42.85 -2.12
C GLN A 105 -1.46 -42.66 -1.88
N THR A 106 -2.27 -43.44 -2.59
CA THR A 106 -3.72 -43.45 -2.40
C THR A 106 -4.05 -43.84 -0.96
N GLY A 107 -4.68 -42.93 -0.22
CA GLY A 107 -5.11 -43.13 1.17
C GLY A 107 -6.57 -43.52 1.24
N GLN A 108 -7.48 -42.58 0.99
CA GLN A 108 -8.93 -42.78 1.04
C GLN A 108 -9.65 -41.97 -0.03
N PRO A 109 -10.86 -42.35 -0.47
CA PRO A 109 -11.69 -41.52 -1.33
C PRO A 109 -12.05 -40.19 -0.66
N ILE A 110 -12.00 -39.09 -1.41
CA ILE A 110 -12.44 -37.76 -0.99
C ILE A 110 -13.31 -37.12 -2.08
N LEU A 111 -14.04 -36.07 -1.72
CA LEU A 111 -14.71 -35.23 -2.72
C LEU A 111 -13.71 -34.25 -3.34
N LEU A 112 -13.75 -34.09 -4.66
CA LEU A 112 -12.97 -33.07 -5.37
C LEU A 112 -13.29 -31.67 -4.84
N SER A 113 -14.57 -31.40 -4.52
CA SER A 113 -15.00 -30.16 -3.88
C SER A 113 -14.30 -29.89 -2.54
N HIS A 114 -14.09 -30.91 -1.72
CA HIS A 114 -13.37 -30.79 -0.45
C HIS A 114 -11.89 -30.45 -0.68
N TRP A 115 -11.26 -31.10 -1.67
CA TRP A 115 -9.88 -30.80 -2.05
C TRP A 115 -9.72 -29.36 -2.57
N ILE A 116 -10.62 -28.91 -3.43
CA ILE A 116 -10.65 -27.53 -3.94
C ILE A 116 -10.82 -26.52 -2.78
N MET A 117 -11.75 -26.79 -1.87
CA MET A 117 -12.02 -25.92 -0.71
C MET A 117 -10.85 -25.86 0.29
N ALA A 118 -9.92 -26.83 0.29
CA ALA A 118 -8.72 -26.73 1.10
C ALA A 118 -7.91 -25.45 0.77
N TYR A 119 -7.84 -25.08 -0.52
CA TYR A 119 -7.17 -23.86 -0.97
C TYR A 119 -7.92 -22.59 -0.58
N TYR A 120 -9.25 -22.61 -0.54
CA TYR A 120 -10.03 -21.48 -0.01
C TYR A 120 -9.60 -21.15 1.42
N TRP A 121 -9.48 -22.17 2.28
CA TRP A 121 -9.09 -21.99 3.68
C TRP A 121 -7.63 -21.59 3.84
N MET A 122 -6.74 -22.04 2.95
CA MET A 122 -5.36 -21.55 2.89
C MET A 122 -5.32 -20.04 2.63
N LEU A 123 -5.98 -19.61 1.55
CA LEU A 123 -6.08 -18.19 1.17
C LEU A 123 -6.78 -17.34 2.23
N ARG A 124 -7.77 -17.89 2.95
CA ARG A 124 -8.44 -17.19 4.05
C ARG A 124 -7.46 -16.80 5.15
N ARG A 125 -6.48 -17.67 5.45
CA ARG A 125 -5.44 -17.35 6.43
C ARG A 125 -4.51 -16.26 5.91
N ASP A 126 -4.18 -16.27 4.62
CA ASP A 126 -3.34 -15.23 4.01
C ASP A 126 -4.05 -13.87 4.01
N TRP A 127 -5.35 -13.84 3.67
CA TRP A 127 -6.17 -12.64 3.77
C TRP A 127 -6.13 -12.02 5.18
N ASN A 128 -6.24 -12.86 6.22
CA ASN A 128 -6.16 -12.41 7.61
C ASN A 128 -4.76 -11.87 7.97
N ARG A 129 -3.68 -12.50 7.50
CA ARG A 129 -2.31 -12.01 7.71
C ARG A 129 -2.10 -10.62 7.10
N PHE A 130 -2.68 -10.39 5.93
CA PHE A 130 -2.70 -9.09 5.29
C PHE A 130 -3.51 -8.07 6.09
N GLU A 131 -4.63 -8.46 6.69
CA GLU A 131 -5.39 -7.55 7.57
C GLU A 131 -4.57 -7.15 8.80
N ASP A 132 -3.91 -8.10 9.46
CA ASP A 132 -3.04 -7.79 10.60
C ASP A 132 -1.89 -6.86 10.20
N LEU A 133 -1.32 -7.06 9.00
CA LEU A 133 -0.28 -6.18 8.46
C LEU A 133 -0.82 -4.78 8.16
N TYR A 134 -2.02 -4.67 7.60
CA TYR A 134 -2.68 -3.40 7.32
C TYR A 134 -2.80 -2.54 8.58
N GLN A 135 -3.22 -3.15 9.70
CA GLN A 135 -3.34 -2.46 10.99
C GLN A 135 -1.97 -1.96 11.48
N ARG A 136 -0.92 -2.79 11.40
CA ARG A 136 0.45 -2.40 11.80
C ARG A 136 1.03 -1.29 10.95
N MET A 137 0.73 -1.27 9.64
CA MET A 137 1.15 -0.17 8.77
C MET A 137 0.40 1.14 9.05
N GLY A 138 -0.66 1.11 9.88
CA GLY A 138 -1.47 2.27 10.17
C GLY A 138 -0.89 3.28 11.17
N GLU A 139 0.21 2.95 11.83
CA GLU A 139 0.90 3.89 12.72
C GLU A 139 1.68 4.93 11.93
N CYS A 140 1.38 6.22 12.15
CA CYS A 140 2.00 7.35 11.47
C CYS A 140 3.40 7.68 12.05
N PRO A 141 4.48 7.53 11.26
CA PRO A 141 5.84 7.89 11.70
C PRO A 141 6.14 9.38 11.53
N LEU A 142 5.29 10.13 10.81
CA LEU A 142 5.52 11.54 10.48
C LEU A 142 5.64 12.40 11.74
N GLY A 143 6.59 13.33 11.73
CA GLY A 143 6.93 14.17 12.88
C GLY A 143 8.02 13.58 13.79
N ALA A 144 8.54 12.39 13.49
CA ALA A 144 9.78 11.89 14.09
C ALA A 144 11.03 12.64 13.59
N ALA A 145 10.89 13.40 12.48
CA ALA A 145 11.96 14.10 11.80
C ALA A 145 13.17 13.17 11.55
N ALA A 146 14.40 13.66 11.71
CA ALA A 146 15.58 12.89 11.34
C ALA A 146 15.79 11.66 12.23
N LEU A 147 15.55 11.80 13.55
CA LEU A 147 15.70 10.71 14.52
C LEU A 147 15.07 10.97 15.90
N ALA A 148 14.99 12.24 16.34
CA ALA A 148 14.65 12.61 17.73
C ALA A 148 13.44 13.56 17.84
N GLY A 149 12.59 13.62 16.82
CA GLY A 149 11.54 14.63 16.70
C GLY A 149 12.10 16.00 16.31
N THR A 150 11.33 17.04 16.62
CA THR A 150 11.63 18.40 16.19
C THR A 150 11.25 19.43 17.26
N THR A 151 11.95 20.55 17.30
CA THR A 151 11.61 21.71 18.16
C THR A 151 10.51 22.58 17.57
N PHE A 152 10.13 22.36 16.30
CA PHE A 152 8.98 23.01 15.71
C PHE A 152 7.69 22.54 16.40
N PRO A 153 6.72 23.44 16.65
CA PRO A 153 5.48 23.12 17.35
C PRO A 153 4.48 22.39 16.43
N ILE A 154 4.84 21.20 15.96
CA ILE A 154 4.00 20.35 15.11
C ILE A 154 2.96 19.59 15.93
N ASP A 155 1.81 19.27 15.33
CA ASP A 155 0.79 18.40 15.91
C ASP A 155 0.77 17.06 15.16
N ARG A 156 1.30 16.01 15.80
CA ARG A 156 1.36 14.66 15.22
C ARG A 156 0.02 13.92 15.23
N ASN A 157 -0.96 14.35 16.02
CA ASN A 157 -2.28 13.73 16.01
C ASN A 157 -3.14 14.29 14.88
N PHE A 158 -2.84 15.50 14.41
CA PHE A 158 -3.47 16.11 13.24
C PHE A 158 -2.98 15.51 11.91
N THR A 159 -1.69 15.16 11.83
CA THR A 159 -1.06 14.59 10.62
C THR A 159 -1.46 13.15 10.35
#